data_AF-A0A837IDU0-F1
#
_entry.id   AF-A0A837IDU0-F1
#
_cell.length_a   1.000
_cell.length_b   1.000
_cell.length_c   1.000
_cell.angle_alpha   90.00
_cell.angle_beta   90.00
_cell.angle_gamma   90.00
#
_symmetry.space_group_name_H-M   'P 1'
#
loop_
_entity.id
_entity.type
_entity.pdbx_description
1 polymer ?
#
loop_
_entity_poly.entity_id
_entity_poly.type
_entity_poly.pdbx_seq_one_letter_code
_entity_poly.pdbx_strand_id
1 'polypeptide(L)' 'MDQLLDLHKKVPFAVRDAFLQFSRNGRWGTCGGCPKDSNGHTYPEACADTIRGDHQLDLQALMETYLRYLND' A
#
# COMPACT_ATOMS: atom_id res chain seq x y z
N MET A 1 9.79 -21.22 0.88
CA MET A 1 10.02 -19.84 1.34
C MET A 1 10.54 -18.96 0.21
N ASP A 2 11.44 -19.46 -0.63
CA ASP A 2 12.01 -18.72 -1.77
C ASP A 2 11.00 -18.33 -2.87
N GLN A 3 10.02 -19.19 -3.19
CA GLN A 3 8.99 -18.88 -4.18
C GLN A 3 8.08 -17.69 -3.78
N LEU A 4 7.80 -17.56 -2.47
CA LEU A 4 7.01 -16.43 -1.95
C LEU A 4 7.78 -15.11 -2.07
N LEU A 5 9.07 -15.13 -1.80
CA LEU A 5 9.93 -13.95 -1.95
C LEU A 5 10.05 -13.50 -3.41
N ASP A 6 10.08 -14.44 -4.36
CA ASP A 6 10.11 -14.11 -5.79
C ASP A 6 8.77 -13.59 -6.33
N LEU A 7 7.64 -14.14 -5.87
CA LEU A 7 6.30 -13.62 -6.20
C LEU A 7 6.14 -12.17 -5.73
N HIS A 8 6.67 -11.83 -4.55
CA HIS A 8 6.60 -10.47 -4.03
C HIS A 8 7.42 -9.46 -4.83
N LYS A 9 8.40 -9.88 -5.65
CA LYS A 9 9.17 -8.95 -6.51
C LYS A 9 8.36 -8.46 -7.70
N LYS A 10 7.36 -9.22 -8.17
CA LYS A 10 6.47 -8.80 -9.27
C LYS A 10 5.53 -7.68 -8.85
N VAL A 11 5.17 -7.64 -7.58
CA VAL A 11 4.25 -6.63 -7.04
C VAL A 11 5.00 -5.32 -6.81
N PRO A 12 4.53 -4.19 -7.38
CA PRO A 12 5.16 -2.90 -7.18
C PRO A 12 5.29 -2.53 -5.70
N PHE A 13 6.38 -1.84 -5.34
CA PHE A 13 6.60 -1.35 -3.98
C PHE A 13 5.38 -0.60 -3.43
N ALA A 14 4.78 0.29 -4.23
CA ALA A 14 3.62 1.08 -3.82
C ALA A 14 2.41 0.23 -3.40
N VAL A 15 2.16 -0.90 -4.08
CA VAL A 15 1.06 -1.82 -3.74
C VAL A 15 1.38 -2.59 -2.46
N ARG A 16 2.63 -3.00 -2.27
CA ARG A 16 3.07 -3.64 -1.02
C ARG A 16 3.01 -2.67 0.16
N ASP A 17 3.43 -1.43 -0.06
CA ASP A 17 3.39 -0.35 0.94
C ASP A 17 1.95 -0.02 1.34
N ALA A 18 0.99 -0.08 0.41
CA ALA A 18 -0.42 0.14 0.70
C ALA A 18 -1.00 -0.84 1.76
N PHE A 19 -0.55 -2.10 1.80
CA PHE A 19 -0.95 -3.03 2.88
C PHE A 19 -0.42 -2.60 4.23
N LEU A 20 0.84 -2.16 4.26
CA LEU A 20 1.44 -1.64 5.49
C LEU A 20 0.70 -0.38 5.95
N GLN A 21 0.42 0.56 5.05
CA GLN A 21 -0.38 1.76 5.35
C GLN A 21 -1.76 1.39 5.91
N PHE A 22 -2.50 0.51 5.23
CA PHE A 22 -3.84 0.09 5.65
C PHE A 22 -3.81 -0.57 7.04
N SER A 23 -2.76 -1.34 7.37
CA SER A 23 -2.62 -1.96 8.69
C SER A 23 -2.48 -0.97 9.84
N ARG A 24 -2.05 0.28 9.58
CA ARG A 24 -1.77 1.28 10.62
C ARG A 24 -3.00 2.06 11.05
N ASN A 25 -3.87 2.42 10.11
CA ASN A 25 -5.06 3.23 10.40
C ASN A 25 -6.29 2.92 9.53
N GLY A 26 -6.28 1.80 8.80
CA GLY A 26 -7.37 1.42 7.89
C GLY A 26 -7.44 2.23 6.59
N ARG A 27 -6.38 2.96 6.23
CA ARG A 27 -6.31 3.78 5.01
C ARG A 27 -4.99 3.62 4.30
N TRP A 28 -4.99 3.82 2.99
CA TRP A 28 -3.79 3.91 2.17
C TRP A 28 -4.00 4.90 1.02
N GLY A 29 -2.95 5.17 0.24
CA GLY A 29 -3.03 6.13 -0.86
C GLY A 29 -2.90 7.56 -0.36
N THR A 30 -1.93 7.78 0.52
CA THR A 30 -1.59 9.06 1.13
C THR A 30 -1.10 10.11 0.12
N CYS A 31 -1.16 11.41 0.46
CA CYS A 31 -0.58 12.46 -0.38
C CYS A 31 0.96 12.32 -0.48
N GLY A 32 1.55 12.90 -1.54
CA GLY A 32 2.99 12.77 -1.79
C GLY A 32 3.89 13.38 -0.71
N GLY A 33 3.36 14.31 0.09
CA GLY A 33 4.07 14.97 1.20
C GLY A 33 3.95 14.26 2.55
N CYS A 34 3.26 13.12 2.63
CA CYS A 34 3.11 12.42 3.91
C CYS A 34 4.47 11.90 4.43
N PRO A 35 4.69 11.89 5.75
CA PRO A 35 5.92 11.41 6.35
C PRO A 35 6.23 9.97 5.94
N LYS A 36 7.51 9.68 5.72
CA LYS A 36 8.01 8.35 5.37
C LYS A 36 9.14 7.92 6.29
N ASP A 37 9.30 6.62 6.46
CA ASP A 37 10.47 6.05 7.12
C ASP A 37 11.70 6.03 6.20
N SER A 38 12.83 5.55 6.72
CA SER A 38 14.08 5.42 5.96
C SER A 38 13.99 4.44 4.78
N ASN A 39 12.99 3.56 4.76
CA ASN A 39 12.73 2.59 3.70
C ASN A 39 11.68 3.10 2.69
N GLY A 40 11.18 4.32 2.87
CA GLY A 40 10.16 4.93 2.01
C GLY A 40 8.73 4.52 2.32
N HIS A 41 8.49 3.82 3.43
CA HIS A 41 7.14 3.45 3.88
C HIS A 41 6.40 4.66 4.41
N THR A 42 5.17 4.88 3.94
CA THR A 42 4.42 6.08 4.33
C THR A 42 3.64 5.87 5.62
N TYR A 43 3.56 6.92 6.45
CA TYR A 43 2.82 6.94 7.71
C TYR A 43 1.47 7.64 7.55
N PRO A 44 0.39 6.92 7.19
CA PRO A 44 -0.91 7.53 6.95
C PRO A 44 -1.50 8.12 8.23
N GLU A 45 -1.23 7.58 9.41
CA GLU A 45 -1.73 8.12 10.68
C GLU A 45 -1.12 9.48 11.06
N ALA A 46 0.05 9.81 10.50
CA ALA A 46 0.76 11.06 10.75
C ALA A 46 0.48 12.12 9.68
N CYS A 47 -0.38 11.83 8.70
CA CYS A 47 -0.59 12.72 7.58
C CYS A 47 -1.88 13.54 7.71
N ALA A 48 -1.78 14.84 7.45
CA ALA A 48 -2.89 15.78 7.60
C ALA A 48 -4.03 15.49 6.60
N ASP A 49 -3.68 15.16 5.35
CA ASP A 49 -4.64 14.98 4.24
C ASP A 49 -4.67 13.54 3.74
N THR A 50 -5.22 12.64 4.57
CA THR A 50 -5.27 11.20 4.27
C THR A 50 -6.56 10.75 3.60
N ILE A 51 -7.58 11.60 3.60
CA ILE A 51 -8.89 11.28 3.02
C ILE A 51 -8.83 11.66 1.54
N ARG A 52 -8.44 10.69 0.71
CA ARG A 52 -8.59 10.77 -0.73
C ARG A 52 -9.96 10.23 -1.13
N GLY A 53 -10.92 11.14 -1.34
CA GLY A 53 -12.29 10.77 -1.75
C GLY A 53 -12.37 10.09 -3.13
N ASP A 54 -11.29 10.16 -3.92
CA ASP A 54 -11.13 9.49 -5.21
C ASP A 54 -10.54 8.07 -5.10
N HIS A 55 -10.20 7.62 -3.89
CA HIS A 55 -9.53 6.36 -3.60
C HIS A 55 -10.30 5.62 -2.48
N GLN A 56 -11.47 5.07 -2.80
CA GLN A 56 -12.11 4.10 -1.91
C GLN A 56 -11.45 2.75 -2.11
N LEU A 57 -10.52 2.46 -1.22
CA LEU A 57 -9.66 1.31 -1.33
C LEU A 57 -9.64 0.56 -0.01
N ASP A 58 -10.76 -0.08 0.27
CA ASP A 58 -10.84 -1.06 1.34
C ASP A 58 -9.84 -2.21 1.12
N LEU A 59 -9.80 -3.12 2.10
CA LEU A 59 -8.94 -4.29 2.02
C LEU A 59 -9.23 -5.15 0.78
N GLN A 60 -10.49 -5.20 0.33
CA GLN A 60 -10.86 -5.99 -0.85
C GLN A 60 -10.26 -5.41 -2.12
N ALA A 61 -10.42 -4.11 -2.37
CA ALA A 61 -9.84 -3.43 -3.54
C ALA A 61 -8.29 -3.52 -3.57
N LEU A 62 -7.66 -3.45 -2.38
CA LEU A 62 -6.21 -3.62 -2.25
C LEU A 62 -5.77 -5.06 -2.57
N MET A 63 -6.52 -6.07 -2.09
CA MET A 63 -6.26 -7.48 -2.43
C MET A 63 -6.45 -7.76 -3.92
N GLU A 64 -7.51 -7.24 -4.53
CA GLU A 64 -7.75 -7.39 -5.97
C GLU A 64 -6.62 -6.78 -6.80
N THR A 65 -6.11 -5.62 -6.40
CA THR A 65 -4.96 -4.97 -7.04
C THR A 65 -3.70 -5.82 -6.92
N TYR A 66 -3.43 -6.36 -5.73
CA TYR A 66 -2.28 -7.24 -5.48
C TYR A 66 -2.34 -8.51 -6.34
N LEU A 67 -3.50 -9.17 -6.37
CA LEU A 67 -3.70 -10.40 -7.14
C LEU A 67 -3.55 -10.15 -8.65
N ARG A 68 -3.96 -8.99 -9.16
CA ARG A 68 -3.73 -8.61 -10.56
C ARG A 68 -2.24 -8.66 -10.92
N TYR A 69 -1.38 -8.05 -10.10
CA TYR A 69 0.08 -8.06 -10.32
C TYR A 69 0.74 -9.43 -10.17
N LEU A 70 0.12 -10.39 -9.47
CA LEU A 70 0.64 -11.75 -9.38
C LEU A 70 0.28 -12.61 -10.59
N ASN A 71 -0.86 -12.31 -11.22
CA ASN A 71 -1.41 -13.08 -12.34
C ASN A 71 -1.01 -12.53 -13.72
N ASP A 72 -0.54 -11.29 -13.79
CA ASP A 72 0.13 -10.68 -14.96
C ASP A 72 1.61 -11.13 -15.05
#